data_AF-A0A150V5Y9-F1
#
_entry.id   AF-A0A150V5Y9-F1
#
_cell.length_a   1.000
_cell.length_b   1.000
_cell.length_c   1.000
_cell.angle_alpha   90.00
_cell.angle_beta   90.00
_cell.angle_gamma   90.00
#
_symmetry.space_group_name_H-M   'P 1'
#
loop_
_entity.id
_entity.type
_entity.pdbx_description
1 polymer ?
#
loop_
_entity_poly.entity_id
_entity_poly.type
_entity_poly.pdbx_seq_one_letter_code
_entity_poly.pdbx_strand_id
1 'polypeptide(L)'
;MADKLRTQQQLEALQNKFVGTGHADTTKHEWTSNLMRDSYASYQGHPPLLHYMAIGAGETVERMRARCMEKMVQPVGPAPPMEE
;
A
#
# COMPACT_ATOMS: atom_id res chain seq x y z
N MET A 1 -28.74 19.09 5.61
CA MET A 1 -27.72 18.58 6.56
C MET A 1 -27.70 17.05 6.59
N ALA A 2 -28.85 16.37 6.62
CA ALA A 2 -28.93 14.90 6.60
C ALA A 2 -28.22 14.25 5.39
N ASP A 3 -28.39 14.79 4.17
CA ASP A 3 -27.72 14.22 2.99
C ASP A 3 -26.20 14.30 3.06
N LYS A 4 -25.64 15.41 3.60
CA LYS A 4 -24.19 15.57 3.78
C LYS A 4 -23.62 14.54 4.75
N LEU A 5 -24.34 14.27 5.84
CA LEU A 5 -23.94 13.26 6.82
C LEU A 5 -24.02 11.85 6.21
N ARG A 6 -25.08 11.54 5.45
CA ARG A 6 -25.21 10.26 4.75
C ARG A 6 -24.07 10.04 3.74
N THR A 7 -23.71 11.08 2.97
CA THR A 7 -22.59 10.97 2.03
C THR A 7 -21.26 10.75 2.74
N GLN A 8 -21.04 11.37 3.90
CA GLN A 8 -19.83 11.17 4.67
C GLN A 8 -19.73 9.74 5.23
N GLN A 9 -20.81 9.21 5.80
CA GLN A 9 -20.86 7.81 6.27
C GLN A 9 -20.62 6.81 5.14
N GLN A 10 -21.16 7.08 3.95
CA GLN A 10 -20.90 6.24 2.77
C GLN A 10 -19.44 6.29 2.33
N LEU A 11 -18.80 7.47 2.38
CA LEU A 11 -17.38 7.62 2.07
C LEU A 11 -16.51 6.84 3.06
N GLU A 12 -16.76 6.98 4.36
CA GLU A 12 -16.04 6.26 5.42
C GLU A 12 -16.20 4.73 5.26
N ALA A 13 -17.42 4.26 4.93
CA ALA A 13 -17.67 2.85 4.65
C ALA A 13 -16.88 2.35 3.44
N LEU A 14 -16.76 3.17 2.38
CA LEU A 14 -15.97 2.82 1.20
C LEU A 14 -14.46 2.83 1.48
N GLN A 15 -13.96 3.81 2.24
CA GLN A 15 -12.54 3.88 2.65
C GLN A 15 -12.13 2.67 3.49
N ASN A 16 -13.02 2.18 4.38
CA ASN A 16 -12.80 0.96 5.13
C ASN A 16 -12.75 -0.30 4.26
N LYS A 17 -13.55 -0.33 3.18
CA LYS A 17 -13.57 -1.47 2.25
C LYS A 17 -12.38 -1.47 1.30
N PHE A 18 -12.01 -0.30 0.80
CA PHE A 18 -10.97 -0.09 -0.20
C PHE A 18 -9.78 0.61 0.46
N VAL A 19 -8.96 -0.18 1.17
CA VAL A 19 -7.74 0.28 1.83
C VAL A 19 -6.87 1.02 0.81
N GLY A 20 -6.35 2.18 1.20
CA GLY A 20 -5.56 3.06 0.35
C GLY A 20 -6.34 4.22 -0.30
N THR A 21 -7.66 4.24 -0.17
CA THR A 21 -8.49 5.39 -0.59
C THR A 21 -8.17 6.60 0.28
N GLY A 22 -7.64 7.67 -0.34
CA GLY A 22 -7.26 8.90 0.36
C GLY A 22 -8.43 9.83 0.69
N HIS A 23 -8.09 10.94 1.36
CA HIS A 23 -8.91 12.11 1.65
C HIS A 23 -8.05 13.38 1.52
N ALA A 24 -8.66 14.56 1.71
CA ALA A 24 -7.98 15.84 1.54
C ALA A 24 -6.73 16.00 2.42
N ASP A 25 -6.75 15.38 3.61
CA ASP A 25 -5.66 15.44 4.59
C ASP A 25 -4.69 14.25 4.52
N THR A 26 -4.80 13.39 3.50
CA THR A 26 -3.86 12.28 3.33
C THR A 26 -2.44 12.82 3.14
N THR A 27 -1.56 12.42 4.04
CA THR A 27 -0.16 12.85 4.03
C THR A 27 0.61 12.20 2.89
N LYS A 28 1.73 12.82 2.51
CA LYS A 28 2.68 12.23 1.54
C LYS A 28 3.17 10.84 2.00
N HIS A 29 3.39 10.66 3.30
CA HIS A 29 3.85 9.38 3.86
C HIS A 29 2.79 8.29 3.71
N GLU A 30 1.53 8.57 4.04
CA GLU A 30 0.43 7.60 3.89
C GLU A 30 0.23 7.20 2.42
N TRP A 31 0.18 8.19 1.52
CA TRP A 31 0.03 7.95 0.09
C TRP A 31 1.16 7.07 -0.46
N THR A 32 2.41 7.42 -0.16
CA THR A 32 3.57 6.67 -0.66
C THR A 32 3.69 5.29 -0.01
N SER A 33 3.32 5.12 1.25
CA SER A 33 3.22 3.79 1.89
C SER A 33 2.23 2.88 1.16
N ASN A 34 1.03 3.39 0.85
CA ASN A 34 0.01 2.62 0.13
C ASN A 34 0.48 2.26 -1.28
N LEU A 35 1.05 3.21 -2.02
CA LEU A 35 1.62 2.98 -3.35
C LEU A 35 2.66 1.84 -3.35
N MET A 36 3.56 1.84 -2.37
CA MET A 36 4.60 0.80 -2.28
C MET A 36 4.00 -0.55 -1.89
N ARG A 37 2.98 -0.59 -1.02
CA ARG A 37 2.27 -1.83 -0.68
C ARG A 37 1.53 -2.40 -1.89
N ASP A 38 0.87 -1.56 -2.69
CA ASP A 38 0.20 -1.98 -3.93
C ASP A 38 1.20 -2.53 -4.96
N SER A 39 2.37 -1.91 -5.04
CA SER A 39 3.48 -2.38 -5.88
C SER A 39 3.94 -3.78 -5.44
N TYR A 40 4.28 -3.97 -4.16
CA TYR A 40 4.69 -5.29 -3.64
C TYR A 40 3.59 -6.35 -3.77
N ALA A 41 2.32 -5.98 -3.57
CA ALA A 41 1.19 -6.88 -3.78
C ALA A 41 1.09 -7.33 -5.25
N SER A 42 1.25 -6.39 -6.18
CA SER A 42 1.24 -6.67 -7.63
C SER A 42 2.43 -7.53 -8.04
N TYR A 43 3.62 -7.25 -7.49
CA TYR A 43 4.85 -7.99 -7.74
C TYR A 43 4.74 -9.47 -7.41
N GLN A 44 4.15 -9.81 -6.26
CA GLN A 44 3.95 -11.21 -5.85
C GLN A 44 2.68 -11.85 -6.43
N GLY A 45 1.70 -11.03 -6.83
CA GLY A 45 0.42 -11.46 -7.41
C GLY A 45 0.52 -11.83 -8.89
N HIS A 46 1.49 -11.27 -9.63
CA HIS A 46 1.73 -11.59 -11.04
C HIS A 46 2.96 -12.49 -11.20
N PRO A 47 2.79 -13.81 -11.45
CA PRO A 47 3.90 -14.74 -11.55
C PRO A 47 5.00 -14.31 -12.52
N PRO A 48 4.72 -13.80 -13.74
CA PRO A 48 5.77 -13.37 -14.66
C PRO A 48 6.68 -12.28 -14.09
N LEU A 49 6.09 -11.34 -13.35
CA LEU A 49 6.82 -10.24 -12.74
C LEU A 49 7.67 -10.72 -11.57
N LEU A 50 7.11 -11.60 -10.72
CA LEU A 50 7.85 -12.23 -9.63
C LEU A 50 9.06 -13.03 -10.14
N HIS A 51 8.88 -13.82 -11.20
CA HIS A 51 9.95 -14.57 -11.84
C HIS A 51 11.03 -13.65 -12.42
N TYR A 52 10.62 -12.59 -13.11
CA TYR A 52 11.56 -11.60 -13.66
C TYR A 52 12.43 -10.99 -12.56
N MET A 53 11.85 -10.58 -11.44
CA MET A 53 12.60 -10.05 -10.30
C MET A 53 13.51 -11.09 -9.65
N ALA A 54 13.03 -12.33 -9.46
CA ALA A 54 13.82 -13.41 -8.87
C ALA A 54 15.05 -13.75 -9.71
N ILE A 55 14.89 -13.82 -11.05
CA ILE A 55 15.98 -14.03 -12.00
C ILE A 55 16.97 -12.86 -11.94
N GLY A 56 16.47 -11.61 -11.99
CA GLY A 56 17.31 -10.41 -11.94
C GLY A 56 18.11 -10.28 -10.64
N ALA A 57 17.57 -10.78 -9.52
CA ALA A 57 18.24 -10.78 -8.22
C ALA A 57 19.12 -12.02 -7.98
N GLY A 58 19.06 -13.05 -8.84
CA GLY A 58 19.78 -14.31 -8.65
C GLY A 58 19.31 -15.11 -7.43
N GLU A 59 18.02 -15.02 -7.08
CA GLU A 59 17.45 -15.68 -5.91
C GLU A 59 16.27 -16.60 -6.26
N THR A 60 15.88 -17.47 -5.32
CA THR A 60 14.68 -18.28 -5.48
C THR A 60 13.42 -17.41 -5.47
N VAL A 61 12.39 -17.87 -6.15
CA VAL A 61 11.09 -17.17 -6.27
C VAL A 61 10.47 -16.95 -4.88
N GLU A 62 10.60 -17.93 -3.99
CA GLU A 62 10.09 -17.90 -2.63
C GLU A 62 10.82 -16.86 -1.78
N ARG A 63 12.15 -16.72 -1.96
CA ARG A 63 12.93 -15.70 -1.26
C ARG A 63 12.57 -14.30 -1.74
N MET A 64 12.36 -14.12 -3.06
CA MET A 64 11.88 -12.85 -3.59
C MET A 64 10.48 -12.52 -3.03
N ARG A 65 9.57 -13.50 -2.98
CA ARG A 65 8.22 -13.33 -2.42
C ARG A 65 8.27 -12.93 -0.93
N ALA A 66 9.09 -13.62 -0.13
CA ALA A 66 9.28 -13.30 1.29
C ALA A 66 9.79 -11.86 1.46
N ARG A 67 10.78 -11.45 0.67
CA ARG A 67 11.31 -10.08 0.69
C ARG A 67 10.25 -9.03 0.34
N CYS A 68 9.40 -9.30 -0.65
CA CYS A 68 8.28 -8.40 -0.97
C CYS A 68 7.36 -8.25 0.23
N MET A 69 7.00 -9.34 0.90
CA MET A 69 6.13 -9.34 2.08
C MET A 69 6.74 -8.59 3.26
N GLU A 70 8.01 -8.84 3.58
CA GLU A 70 8.73 -8.15 4.66
C GLU A 70 8.80 -6.63 4.43
N LYS A 71 9.04 -6.21 3.18
CA LYS A 71 9.09 -4.78 2.83
C LYS A 71 7.74 -4.07 2.90
N MET A 72 6.61 -4.77 3.03
CA MET A 72 5.28 -4.14 3.17
C MET A 72 5.04 -3.51 4.55
N VAL A 73 5.79 -3.92 5.58
CA VAL A 73 5.61 -3.42 6.96
C VAL A 73 5.90 -1.92 7.01
N GLN A 74 7.07 -1.52 6.52
CA GLN A 74 7.54 -0.14 6.55
C GLN A 74 8.24 0.22 5.23
N PRO A 75 7.50 0.31 4.11
CA PRO A 75 8.09 0.36 2.78
C PRO A 75 8.84 1.67 2.48
N VAL A 76 8.49 2.75 3.17
CA VAL A 76 9.05 4.10 2.96
C VAL A 76 9.69 4.68 4.24
N GLY A 77 9.99 3.83 5.22
CA GLY A 77 10.55 4.26 6.51
C GLY A 77 9.51 4.83 7.48
N PRO A 78 9.96 5.33 8.65
CA PRO A 78 9.08 5.89 9.68
C PRO A 78 8.37 7.15 9.17
N ALA A 79 7.15 7.36 9.69
CA ALA A 79 6.42 8.58 9.44
C ALA A 79 7.22 9.78 9.99
N PRO A 80 7.14 10.95 9.34
CA PRO A 80 7.71 12.17 9.92
C PRO A 80 7.07 12.44 11.28
N PRO A 81 7.80 13.06 12.23
CA PRO A 81 7.20 13.52 13.47
C PRO A 81 6.05 14.48 13.13
N MET A 82 4.93 14.36 13.85
CA MET A 82 3.86 15.35 13.71
C MET A 82 4.41 16.69 14.22
N GLU A 83 4.32 17.73 13.39
CA GLU A 83 4.56 19.10 13.86
C GLU A 83 3.39 19.45 14.81
N GLU A 84 3.72 19.88 16.04
CA GLU A 84 2.73 20.35 17.03
C GLU A 84 2.04 21.65 16.59
#